data_AF-A0A955XNT2-F1
#
_entry.id   AF-A0A955XNT2-F1
#
_cell.length_a   1.000
_cell.length_b   1.000
_cell.length_c   1.000
_cell.angle_alpha   90.00
_cell.angle_beta   90.00
_cell.angle_gamma   90.00
#
_symmetry.space_group_name_H-M   'P 1'
#
loop_
_entity.id
_entity.type
_entity.pdbx_description
1 polymer ?
#
loop_
_entity_poly.entity_id
_entity_poly.type
_entity_poly.pdbx_seq_one_letter_code
_entity_poly.pdbx_strand_id
1 'polypeptide(L)'
;MRADDLGRAWARQAQLDAEHGVIECRMCRRRSGLDETLTIWRDGALVFAVCDRCSTSHDVLLTPTEAGVEVRARRRGVLVVGGAP
;
A
#
# COMPACT_ATOMS: atom_id res chain seq x y z
N MET A 1 -26.41 -5.12 -0.05
CA MET A 1 -25.09 -5.62 -0.48
C MET A 1 -24.32 -6.00 0.77
N ARG A 2 -23.84 -7.25 0.88
CA ARG A 2 -23.10 -7.69 2.08
C ARG A 2 -21.67 -7.12 2.03
N ALA A 3 -21.03 -6.95 3.18
CA ALA A 3 -19.67 -6.39 3.27
C ALA A 3 -18.66 -7.17 2.40
N ASP A 4 -18.80 -8.50 2.33
CA ASP A 4 -17.94 -9.36 1.51
C ASP A 4 -18.13 -9.14 0.00
N ASP A 5 -19.34 -8.79 -0.44
CA ASP A 5 -19.62 -8.48 -1.85
C ASP A 5 -18.92 -7.18 -2.26
N LEU A 6 -18.94 -6.19 -1.38
CA LEU A 6 -18.26 -4.92 -1.58
C LEU A 6 -16.75 -5.10 -1.65
N GLY A 7 -16.18 -5.92 -0.74
CA GLY A 7 -14.75 -6.23 -0.74
C GLY A 7 -14.28 -6.90 -2.04
N ARG A 8 -15.04 -7.88 -2.55
CA ARG A 8 -14.74 -8.53 -3.83
C ARG A 8 -14.84 -7.59 -5.02
N ALA A 9 -15.87 -6.73 -5.06
CA ALA A 9 -16.03 -5.75 -6.12
C ALA A 9 -14.86 -4.74 -6.15
N TRP A 10 -14.40 -4.30 -4.98
CA TRP A 10 -13.26 -3.40 -4.85
C TRP A 10 -11.95 -4.06 -5.30
N ALA A 11 -11.70 -5.30 -4.88
CA ALA A 11 -10.51 -6.05 -5.32
C ALA A 11 -10.48 -6.21 -6.85
N ARG A 12 -11.63 -6.50 -7.47
CA ARG A 12 -11.74 -6.60 -8.93
C ARG A 12 -11.48 -5.28 -9.63
N GLN A 13 -12.03 -4.17 -9.12
CA GLN A 13 -11.78 -2.85 -9.71
C GLN A 13 -10.31 -2.45 -9.58
N ALA A 14 -9.69 -2.67 -8.43
CA ALA A 14 -8.27 -2.39 -8.22
C ALA A 14 -7.38 -3.18 -9.18
N GLN A 15 -7.75 -4.44 -9.48
CA GLN A 15 -7.04 -5.26 -10.46
C GLN A 15 -7.18 -4.70 -11.88
N LEU A 16 -8.39 -4.34 -12.30
CA LEU A 16 -8.63 -3.75 -13.62
C LEU A 16 -7.90 -2.41 -13.79
N ASP A 17 -7.89 -1.57 -12.75
CA ASP A 17 -7.14 -0.32 -12.75
C ASP A 17 -5.64 -0.59 -12.94
N ALA A 18 -5.10 -1.59 -12.23
CA ALA A 18 -3.70 -1.98 -12.34
C ALA A 18 -3.34 -2.54 -13.72
N GLU A 19 -4.24 -3.31 -14.35
CA GLU A 19 -4.10 -3.77 -15.74
C GLU A 19 -4.07 -2.60 -16.73
N HIS A 20 -4.75 -1.50 -16.43
CA HIS A 20 -4.68 -0.25 -17.19
C HIS A 20 -3.50 0.66 -16.76
N GLY A 21 -2.63 0.20 -15.87
CA GLY A 21 -1.46 0.96 -15.41
C GLY A 21 -1.77 2.08 -14.41
N VAL A 22 -2.93 2.07 -13.75
CA VAL A 22 -3.34 3.06 -12.76
C VAL A 22 -3.59 2.39 -11.42
N ILE A 23 -3.09 2.95 -10.32
CA ILE A 23 -3.40 2.42 -8.98
C ILE A 23 -3.84 3.54 -8.04
N GLU A 24 -4.71 3.21 -7.08
CA GLU A 24 -5.05 4.09 -5.97
C GLU A 24 -4.10 3.84 -4.79
N CYS A 25 -3.36 4.88 -4.38
CA CYS A 25 -2.45 4.81 -3.24
C CYS A 25 -3.23 4.53 -1.94
N ARG A 26 -2.90 3.44 -1.25
CA ARG A 26 -3.59 3.01 -0.03
C ARG A 26 -3.51 4.01 1.12
N MET A 27 -2.53 4.92 1.10
CA MET A 27 -2.33 5.93 2.13
C MET A 27 -3.09 7.23 1.83
N CYS A 28 -2.84 7.86 0.67
CA CYS A 28 -3.39 9.18 0.36
C CYS A 28 -4.61 9.14 -0.56
N ARG A 29 -5.03 7.96 -1.02
CA ARG A 29 -6.14 7.71 -1.94
C ARG A 29 -6.06 8.46 -3.27
N ARG A 30 -4.87 8.93 -3.64
CA ARG A 30 -4.63 9.51 -4.97
C ARG A 30 -4.35 8.40 -5.96
N ARG A 31 -4.82 8.59 -7.19
CA ARG A 31 -4.44 7.75 -8.32
C ARG A 31 -3.07 8.17 -8.84
N SER A 32 -2.25 7.18 -9.17
CA SER A 32 -0.90 7.33 -9.73
C SER A 32 -0.67 6.27 -10.80
N GLY A 33 0.31 6.48 -11.67
CA GLY A 33 0.76 5.46 -12.60
C GLY A 33 1.34 4.27 -11.85
N LEU A 34 1.16 3.05 -12.37
CA LEU A 34 1.70 1.82 -11.79
C LEU A 34 3.23 1.90 -11.67
N ASP A 35 3.88 2.57 -12.61
CA ASP A 35 5.32 2.85 -12.67
C ASP A 35 5.82 3.83 -11.58
N GLU A 36 4.94 4.64 -11.01
CA GLU A 36 5.24 5.62 -9.95
C GLU A 36 4.89 5.10 -8.54
N THR A 37 4.77 3.77 -8.40
CA THR A 37 4.20 3.16 -7.20
C THR A 37 4.93 1.90 -6.73
N LEU A 38 5.07 1.78 -5.41
CA LEU A 38 5.47 0.53 -4.76
C LEU A 38 4.23 -0.37 -4.67
N THR A 39 4.30 -1.55 -5.28
CA THR A 39 3.19 -2.52 -5.32
C THR A 39 3.55 -3.85 -4.66
N ILE A 40 2.51 -4.53 -4.16
CA ILE A 40 2.59 -5.92 -3.69
C ILE A 40 1.53 -6.70 -4.44
N TRP A 41 1.97 -7.83 -5.00
CA TRP A 41 1.14 -8.77 -5.73
C TRP A 41 1.11 -10.10 -5.00
N ARG A 42 -0.05 -10.75 -5.02
CA ARG A 42 -0.23 -12.11 -4.53
C ARG A 42 -1.06 -12.88 -5.54
N ASP A 43 -0.52 -13.98 -6.05
CA ASP A 43 -1.20 -14.85 -7.01
C ASP A 43 -1.74 -14.08 -8.25
N GLY A 44 -0.98 -13.07 -8.71
CA GLY A 44 -1.37 -12.21 -9.84
C GLY A 44 -2.36 -11.09 -9.50
N ALA A 45 -2.85 -11.01 -8.26
CA ALA A 45 -3.73 -9.94 -7.80
C ALA A 45 -2.95 -8.83 -7.10
N LEU A 46 -3.26 -7.57 -7.42
CA LEU A 46 -2.75 -6.41 -6.69
C LEU A 46 -3.40 -6.36 -5.30
N VAL A 47 -2.60 -6.46 -4.24
CA VAL A 47 -3.11 -6.46 -2.85
C VAL A 47 -2.75 -5.18 -2.09
N PHE A 48 -1.73 -4.46 -2.54
CA PHE A 48 -1.31 -3.20 -1.91
C PHE A 48 -0.55 -2.33 -2.91
N ALA A 49 -0.79 -1.03 -2.86
CA ALA A 49 -0.04 -0.05 -3.65
C ALA A 49 0.10 1.27 -2.90
N VAL A 50 1.27 1.89 -2.97
CA VAL A 50 1.52 3.26 -2.47
C VAL A 50 2.31 4.06 -3.49
N CYS A 51 1.90 5.30 -3.72
CA CYS A 51 2.60 6.20 -4.64
C CYS A 51 3.96 6.64 -4.10
N ASP A 52 4.84 7.05 -5.00
CA ASP A 52 6.20 7.50 -4.68
C ASP A 52 6.25 8.61 -3.64
N ARG A 53 5.29 9.53 -3.67
CA ARG A 53 5.17 10.57 -2.64
C ARG A 53 5.04 9.96 -1.23
N CYS A 54 4.21 8.93 -1.10
CA CYS A 54 3.95 8.28 0.18
C CYS A 54 5.11 7.36 0.58
N SER A 55 5.67 6.57 -0.35
CA SER A 55 6.82 5.69 -0.08
C SER A 55 8.10 6.49 0.25
N THR A 56 8.26 7.69 -0.30
CA THR A 56 9.42 8.56 0.01
C THR A 56 9.26 9.27 1.37
N SER A 57 8.01 9.50 1.80
CA SER A 57 7.71 10.20 3.06
C SER A 57 7.57 9.27 4.27
N HIS A 58 7.52 7.96 4.05
CA HIS A 58 7.26 6.95 5.09
C HIS A 58 8.26 5.80 4.98
N ASP A 59 8.63 5.25 6.12
CA ASP A 59 9.25 3.93 6.15
C ASP A 59 8.12 2.91 6.15
N VAL A 60 8.01 2.17 5.05
CA VAL A 60 7.01 1.12 4.86
C VAL A 60 7.70 -0.22 5.04
N LEU A 61 7.40 -0.89 6.15
CA LEU A 61 7.87 -2.24 6.43
C LEU A 61 6.78 -3.24 6.04
N LEU A 62 7.20 -4.24 5.27
CA LEU A 62 6.38 -5.35 4.81
C LEU A 62 6.92 -6.63 5.42
N THR A 63 6.09 -7.33 6.18
CA THR A 63 6.50 -8.55 6.89
C THR A 63 5.55 -9.69 6.53
N PRO A 64 6.04 -10.78 5.91
CA PRO A 64 5.25 -11.99 5.72
C PRO A 64 4.85 -12.59 7.08
N THR A 65 3.61 -13.06 7.17
CA THR A 65 3.02 -13.72 8.34
C THR A 65 2.20 -14.92 7.87
N GLU A 66 1.81 -15.82 8.77
CA GLU A 66 0.95 -16.96 8.43
C GLU A 66 -0.42 -16.53 7.86
N ALA A 67 -0.93 -15.36 8.25
CA ALA A 67 -2.21 -14.82 7.79
C ALA A 67 -2.11 -14.00 6.48
N GLY A 68 -0.91 -13.63 6.04
CA GLY A 68 -0.71 -12.74 4.89
C GLY A 68 0.49 -11.81 5.06
N VAL A 69 0.40 -10.57 4.59
CA VAL A 69 1.47 -9.57 4.73
C VAL A 69 1.03 -8.50 5.72
N GLU A 70 1.80 -8.35 6.79
CA GLU A 70 1.63 -7.22 7.70
C GLU A 70 2.31 -5.99 7.08
N VAL A 71 1.57 -4.87 7.02
CA VAL A 71 2.06 -3.60 6.51
C VAL A 71 2.12 -2.60 7.67
N ARG A 72 3.34 -2.19 8.05
CA ARG A 72 3.56 -1.09 8.98
C ARG A 72 4.13 0.10 8.24
N ALA A 73 3.54 1.27 8.43
CA ALA A 73 4.07 2.50 7.89
C ALA A 73 4.23 3.54 8.99
N ARG A 74 5.42 4.14 9.08
CA ARG A 74 5.66 5.30 9.93
C ARG A 74 6.13 6.46 9.07
N ARG A 75 5.70 7.68 9.38
CA ARG A 75 6.27 8.88 8.75
C ARG A 75 7.77 8.92 9.05
N ARG A 76 8.59 9.24 8.04
CA ARG A 76 10.00 9.54 8.24
C ARG A 76 10.10 10.78 9.11
N GLY A 77 10.39 10.56 10.38
CA GLY A 77 10.59 11.57 11.41
C GLY A 77 11.67 11.04 12.34
N VAL A 78 12.68 11.86 12.58
CA VAL A 78 13.79 11.53 13.46
C VAL A 78 13.28 11.44 14.90
N LEU A 79 13.50 10.29 15.53
CA LEU A 79 13.44 10.15 16.98
C LEU A 79 14.87 10.35 17.49
N VAL A 80 15.16 11.52 18.07
CA VAL A 80 16.45 11.76 18.72
C VAL A 80 16.37 11.17 20.12
N VAL A 81 17.07 10.06 20.35
CA VAL A 81 17.26 9.48 21.69
C VAL A 81 18.62 9.95 22.20
N GLY A 82 18.62 11.06 22.93
CA GLY A 82 19.80 11.57 23.65
C GLY A 82 19.58 11.41 25.14
N GLY A 83 20.56 10.81 25.84
CA GLY A 83 20.66 10.92 27.29
C GLY A 83 20.90 12.39 27.64
N ALA A 84 20.14 12.92 28.59
CA ALA A 84 20.52 14.16 29.27
C ALA A 84 21.95 14.00 29.84
N PRO A 85 22.74 15.09 29.90
CA PRO A 85 24.12 15.04 30.41
C PRO A 85 24.21 14.45 31.82
#